data_AF-A0A6L5G2V9-F1
#
_entry.id   AF-A0A6L5G2V9-F1
#
_cell.length_a   1.000
_cell.length_b   1.000
_cell.length_c   1.000
_cell.angle_alpha   90.00
_cell.angle_beta   90.00
_cell.angle_gamma   90.00
#
_symmetry.space_group_name_H-M   'P 1'
#
loop_
_entity.id
_entity.type
_entity.pdbx_description
1 polymer ?
#
loop_
_entity_poly.entity_id
_entity_poly.type
_entity_poly.pdbx_seq_one_letter_code
_entity_poly.pdbx_strand_id
1 'polypeptide(L)'
;VTYVGRLDGALVALPWSEGSFLREVWDTQFYMLDYHANLTTLHGYQSPPWSWPVVKRPVSYFFDSSGGTYREIMAFGSPFVWWSSLLALVFVGYRWIRARSIGSPEGVILGAFFFTYVPWLVQPTGRAAVFLFYLLPAVPFMCLALAYVAVRIGDSTEARLAIGIFAAATIASFVYFMPLALNRPISEDQWRSRIWFENCTKPEGYEGSPNGWCWI
;
A
#
# COMPACT_ATOMS: atom_id res chain seq x y z
N VAL A 1 24.54 -11.80 13.06
CA VAL A 1 24.06 -10.77 14.02
C VAL A 1 22.78 -10.20 13.43
N THR A 2 21.62 -10.58 13.96
CA THR A 2 20.35 -9.97 13.54
C THR A 2 20.34 -8.52 14.01
N TYR A 3 19.94 -7.60 13.14
CA TYR A 3 19.82 -6.16 13.39
C TYR A 3 18.61 -5.87 14.30
N VAL A 4 18.56 -6.52 15.45
CA VAL A 4 17.66 -6.15 16.54
C VAL A 4 18.54 -5.31 17.46
N GLY A 5 18.32 -4.00 17.44
CA GLY A 5 19.04 -3.09 18.32
C GLY A 5 19.01 -3.64 19.75
N ARG A 6 20.20 -3.83 20.35
CA ARG A 6 20.31 -4.23 21.75
C ARG A 6 20.13 -2.96 22.57
N LEU A 7 19.10 -2.94 23.41
CA LEU A 7 18.93 -1.92 24.44
C LEU A 7 19.69 -2.38 25.67
N ASP A 8 20.79 -1.73 25.97
CA ASP A 8 21.55 -1.95 27.20
C ASP A 8 21.00 -1.08 28.34
N GLY A 9 21.32 -1.42 29.59
CA GLY A 9 20.97 -0.59 30.75
C GLY A 9 20.40 -1.35 31.95
N ALA A 10 20.56 -0.77 33.13
CA ALA A 10 20.04 -1.35 34.38
C ALA A 10 18.52 -1.24 34.44
N LEU A 11 17.83 -2.38 34.69
CA LEU A 11 16.38 -2.42 34.88
C LEU A 11 15.93 -1.79 36.21
N VAL A 12 16.77 -1.90 37.24
CA VAL A 12 16.53 -1.32 38.57
C VAL A 12 17.45 -0.13 38.74
N ALA A 13 17.01 1.00 38.18
CA ALA A 13 17.66 2.30 38.30
C ALA A 13 16.59 3.39 38.27
N LEU A 14 16.94 4.62 38.65
CA LEU A 14 16.03 5.75 38.49
C LEU A 14 15.76 5.95 36.98
N PRO A 15 14.51 6.20 36.54
CA PRO A 15 14.15 6.22 35.12
C PRO A 15 14.96 7.17 34.23
N TRP A 16 15.57 8.20 34.84
CA TRP A 16 16.30 9.26 34.15
C TRP A 16 17.82 9.16 34.35
N SER A 17 18.31 8.17 35.11
CA SER A 17 19.75 8.00 35.31
C SER A 17 20.39 7.49 34.03
N GLU A 18 21.61 7.96 33.77
CA GLU A 18 22.44 7.43 32.67
C GLU A 18 22.62 5.91 32.83
N GLY A 19 22.53 5.19 31.71
CA GLY A 19 22.60 3.73 31.68
C GLY A 19 21.41 3.01 32.32
N SER A 20 20.29 3.69 32.60
CA SER A 20 19.04 3.01 32.95
C SER A 20 18.31 2.53 31.69
N PHE A 21 17.67 1.37 31.77
CA PHE A 21 16.92 0.81 30.65
C PHE A 21 15.79 1.74 30.17
N LEU A 22 15.11 2.43 31.09
CA LEU A 22 14.02 3.34 30.74
C LEU A 22 14.50 4.58 29.98
N ARG A 23 15.65 5.15 30.38
CA ARG A 23 16.28 6.25 29.63
C ARG A 23 16.73 5.80 28.25
N GLU A 24 17.31 4.62 28.14
CA GLU A 24 17.76 4.06 26.85
C GLU A 24 16.58 3.81 25.90
N VAL A 25 15.45 3.30 26.40
CA VAL A 25 14.20 3.20 25.63
C VAL A 25 13.74 4.59 25.16
N TRP A 26 13.70 5.56 26.07
CA TRP A 26 13.29 6.94 25.77
C TRP A 26 14.16 7.57 24.70
N ASP A 27 15.47 7.56 24.89
CA ASP A 27 16.47 8.13 23.97
C ASP A 27 16.38 7.44 22.61
N THR A 28 16.15 6.13 22.57
CA THR A 28 15.91 5.38 21.32
C THR A 28 14.62 5.80 20.63
N GLN A 29 13.52 6.05 21.34
CA GLN A 29 12.29 6.57 20.72
C GLN A 29 12.50 7.94 20.08
N PHE A 30 13.21 8.84 20.78
CA PHE A 30 13.53 10.17 20.25
C PHE A 30 14.46 10.09 19.04
N TYR A 31 15.45 9.22 19.07
CA TYR A 31 16.31 8.96 17.91
C TYR A 31 15.51 8.46 16.70
N MET A 32 14.60 7.50 16.89
CA MET A 32 13.73 7.01 15.80
C MET A 32 12.83 8.12 15.26
N LEU A 33 12.24 8.94 16.15
CA LEU A 33 11.40 10.06 15.76
C LEU A 33 12.19 11.10 14.95
N ASP A 34 13.37 11.50 15.42
CA ASP A 34 14.24 12.47 14.75
C ASP A 34 14.68 11.97 13.37
N TYR A 35 15.14 10.72 13.28
CA TYR A 35 15.49 10.10 12.00
C TYR A 35 14.31 10.11 11.01
N HIS A 36 13.12 9.69 11.45
CA HIS A 36 11.95 9.61 10.58
C HIS A 36 11.35 10.98 10.24
N ALA A 37 11.53 11.99 11.09
CA ALA A 37 11.09 13.37 10.83
C ALA A 37 12.00 14.08 9.83
N ASN A 38 13.30 13.78 9.87
CA ASN A 38 14.33 14.46 9.07
C ASN A 38 14.85 13.62 7.89
N LEU A 39 14.17 12.54 7.51
CA LEU A 39 14.56 11.70 6.37
C LEU A 39 14.35 12.45 5.05
N THR A 40 15.45 12.75 4.36
CA THR A 40 15.47 13.48 3.07
C THR A 40 15.94 12.65 1.89
N THR A 41 16.42 11.42 2.11
CA THR A 41 16.94 10.54 1.05
C THR A 41 15.83 10.13 0.07
N LEU A 42 15.93 10.61 -1.16
CA LEU A 42 14.99 10.29 -2.23
C LEU A 42 15.18 8.87 -2.75
N HIS A 43 14.08 8.24 -3.16
CA HIS A 43 14.10 6.91 -3.77
C HIS A 43 13.32 6.91 -5.09
N GLY A 44 13.83 6.22 -6.11
CA GLY A 44 13.19 6.19 -7.43
C GLY A 44 11.73 5.70 -7.36
N TYR A 45 11.44 4.66 -6.58
CA TYR A 45 10.06 4.15 -6.46
C TYR A 45 9.15 4.91 -5.48
N GLN A 46 9.57 6.06 -4.93
CA GLN A 46 8.73 6.80 -4.01
C GLN A 46 7.50 7.39 -4.72
N SER A 47 6.34 7.35 -4.07
CA SER A 47 5.07 7.85 -4.61
C SER A 47 4.31 8.69 -3.60
N PRO A 48 3.62 9.75 -4.04
CA PRO A 48 2.81 10.53 -3.13
C PRO A 48 1.57 9.75 -2.66
N PRO A 49 1.17 9.86 -1.38
CA PRO A 49 0.06 9.11 -0.79
C PRO A 49 -1.26 9.15 -1.55
N TRP A 50 -1.65 10.29 -2.10
CA TRP A 50 -2.89 10.45 -2.86
C TRP A 50 -2.98 9.52 -4.09
N SER A 51 -1.83 9.06 -4.61
CA SER A 51 -1.75 8.25 -5.83
C SER A 51 -1.92 6.75 -5.57
N TRP A 52 -1.86 6.32 -4.31
CA TRP A 52 -1.90 4.91 -3.92
C TRP A 52 -3.24 4.22 -4.18
N PRO A 53 -4.41 4.86 -3.92
CA PRO A 53 -5.70 4.25 -4.21
C PRO A 53 -5.90 3.87 -5.68
N VAL A 54 -5.25 4.57 -6.61
CA VAL A 54 -5.36 4.26 -8.04
C VAL A 54 -4.21 3.38 -8.55
N VAL A 55 -3.29 2.97 -7.66
CA VAL A 55 -2.12 2.14 -7.99
C VAL A 55 -1.30 2.81 -9.11
N LYS A 56 -1.13 4.13 -9.04
CA LYS A 56 -0.44 4.89 -10.12
C LYS A 56 1.04 4.53 -10.23
N ARG A 57 1.70 4.30 -9.08
CA ARG A 57 3.12 3.98 -9.00
C ARG A 57 3.39 2.82 -8.05
N PRO A 58 3.46 1.58 -8.58
CA PRO A 58 3.97 0.41 -7.88
C PRO A 58 5.43 0.52 -7.45
N VAL A 59 5.88 -0.44 -6.65
CA VAL A 59 7.27 -0.55 -6.22
C VAL A 59 7.87 -1.81 -6.81
N SER A 60 8.94 -1.68 -7.60
CA SER A 60 9.72 -2.85 -8.02
C SER A 60 10.74 -3.22 -6.94
N TYR A 61 10.69 -4.47 -6.48
CA TYR A 61 11.67 -5.04 -5.55
C TYR A 61 12.81 -5.74 -6.28
N PHE A 62 12.58 -6.19 -7.52
CA PHE A 62 13.58 -6.83 -8.34
C PHE A 62 13.22 -6.61 -9.80
N PHE A 63 14.20 -6.26 -10.62
CA PHE A 63 14.06 -6.15 -12.06
C PHE A 63 15.34 -6.61 -12.75
N ASP A 64 15.20 -7.49 -13.74
CA ASP A 64 16.27 -7.96 -14.61
C ASP A 64 15.77 -8.04 -16.05
N SER A 65 16.58 -7.56 -16.98
CA SER A 65 16.32 -7.54 -18.43
C SER A 65 17.40 -8.29 -19.23
N SER A 66 18.23 -9.08 -18.55
CA SER A 66 19.32 -9.83 -19.16
C SER A 66 18.83 -10.86 -20.18
N GLY A 67 19.61 -11.05 -21.26
CA GLY A 67 19.36 -12.11 -22.25
C GLY A 67 18.08 -11.95 -23.09
N GLY A 68 17.52 -10.74 -23.18
CA GLY A 68 16.29 -10.48 -23.95
C GLY A 68 15.01 -10.94 -23.27
N THR A 69 15.07 -11.26 -21.97
CA THR A 69 13.90 -11.61 -21.15
C THR A 69 13.73 -10.63 -20.01
N TYR A 70 12.48 -10.31 -19.68
CA TYR A 70 12.13 -9.43 -18.58
C TYR A 70 11.70 -10.26 -17.39
N ARG A 71 12.22 -9.93 -16.21
CA ARG A 71 11.99 -10.61 -14.94
C ARG A 71 11.78 -9.58 -13.86
N GLU A 72 10.68 -9.70 -13.11
CA GLU A 72 10.32 -8.69 -12.12
C GLU A 72 9.67 -9.29 -10.88
N ILE A 73 9.89 -8.65 -9.73
CA ILE A 73 9.10 -8.79 -8.51
C ILE A 73 8.57 -7.40 -8.17
N MET A 74 7.31 -7.14 -8.53
CA MET A 74 6.65 -5.86 -8.31
C MET A 74 5.61 -5.98 -7.19
N ALA A 75 5.64 -5.03 -6.26
CA ALA A 75 4.57 -4.81 -5.29
C ALA A 75 3.54 -3.83 -5.85
N PHE A 76 2.38 -4.37 -6.21
CA PHE A 76 1.22 -3.62 -6.68
C PHE A 76 -0.06 -4.25 -6.14
N GLY A 77 -1.09 -3.41 -6.02
CA GLY A 77 -2.45 -3.88 -5.76
C GLY A 77 -3.10 -4.45 -7.01
N SER A 78 -3.89 -5.52 -6.88
CA SER A 78 -4.76 -5.98 -7.98
C SER A 78 -5.70 -4.84 -8.38
N PRO A 79 -5.57 -4.24 -9.58
CA PRO A 79 -6.32 -3.03 -9.92
C PRO A 79 -7.84 -3.23 -9.85
N PHE A 80 -8.32 -4.42 -10.24
CA PHE A 80 -9.74 -4.78 -10.13
C PHE A 80 -10.26 -4.76 -8.69
N VAL A 81 -9.57 -5.44 -7.76
CA VAL A 81 -9.96 -5.46 -6.35
C VAL A 81 -9.82 -4.07 -5.73
N TRP A 82 -8.73 -3.38 -6.04
CA TRP A 82 -8.42 -2.08 -5.49
C TRP A 82 -9.47 -1.05 -5.90
N TRP A 83 -9.73 -0.87 -7.19
CA TRP A 83 -10.67 0.13 -7.67
C TRP A 83 -12.13 -0.19 -7.31
N SER A 84 -12.52 -1.47 -7.40
CA SER A 84 -13.85 -1.90 -6.96
C SER A 84 -14.05 -1.65 -5.46
N SER A 85 -13.03 -1.85 -4.63
CA SER A 85 -13.12 -1.56 -3.21
C SER A 85 -13.25 -0.07 -2.89
N LEU A 86 -12.68 0.82 -3.71
CA LEU A 86 -12.90 2.27 -3.56
C LEU A 86 -14.37 2.63 -3.78
N LEU A 87 -14.98 2.05 -4.82
CA LEU A 87 -16.42 2.20 -5.06
C LEU A 87 -17.24 1.62 -3.91
N ALA A 88 -16.83 0.47 -3.37
CA ALA A 88 -17.47 -0.13 -2.21
C ALA A 88 -17.35 0.75 -0.96
N LEU A 89 -16.19 1.36 -0.70
CA LEU A 89 -15.99 2.30 0.41
C LEU A 89 -16.90 3.54 0.27
N VAL A 90 -17.09 4.05 -0.94
CA VAL A 90 -18.07 5.14 -1.18
C VAL A 90 -19.49 4.69 -0.82
N PHE A 91 -19.89 3.48 -1.22
CA PHE A 91 -21.20 2.93 -0.86
C PHE A 91 -21.36 2.70 0.65
N VAL A 92 -20.32 2.16 1.31
CA VAL A 92 -20.27 2.01 2.78
C VAL A 92 -20.40 3.38 3.45
N GLY A 93 -19.72 4.41 2.94
CA GLY A 93 -19.83 5.81 3.38
C GLY A 93 -21.25 6.35 3.29
N TYR A 94 -21.88 6.19 2.12
CA TYR A 94 -23.29 6.57 1.91
C TYR A 94 -24.21 5.88 2.93
N ARG A 95 -24.02 4.57 3.14
CA ARG A 95 -24.80 3.77 4.10
C ARG A 95 -24.58 4.25 5.54
N TRP A 96 -23.33 4.51 5.92
CA TRP A 96 -22.96 5.00 7.25
C TRP A 96 -23.63 6.33 7.59
N ILE A 97 -23.57 7.30 6.67
CA ILE A 97 -24.19 8.62 6.82
C ILE A 97 -25.71 8.50 6.99
N ARG A 98 -26.36 7.58 6.26
CA ARG A 98 -27.80 7.33 6.41
C ARG A 98 -28.17 6.60 7.69
N ALA A 99 -27.31 5.69 8.16
CA ALA A 99 -27.54 4.93 9.39
C ALA A 99 -27.33 5.79 10.65
N ARG A 100 -26.53 6.87 10.57
CA ARG A 100 -26.20 7.77 11.69
C ARG A 100 -25.71 7.05 12.95
N SER A 101 -25.04 5.90 12.78
CA SER A 101 -24.54 5.07 13.88
C SER A 101 -23.02 4.90 13.77
N ILE A 102 -22.29 5.50 14.71
CA ILE A 102 -20.82 5.50 14.73
C ILE A 102 -20.26 4.08 14.91
N GLY A 103 -20.88 3.27 15.78
CA GLY A 103 -20.45 1.90 16.07
C GLY A 103 -20.97 0.83 15.10
N SER A 104 -21.54 1.24 13.97
CA SER A 104 -22.01 0.30 12.94
C SER A 104 -20.83 -0.36 12.20
N PRO A 105 -21.03 -1.55 11.56
CA PRO A 105 -20.00 -2.18 10.74
C PRO A 105 -19.41 -1.23 9.69
N GLU A 106 -20.23 -0.36 9.11
CA GLU A 106 -19.81 0.66 8.17
C GLU A 106 -18.82 1.66 8.80
N GLY A 107 -19.10 2.10 10.03
CA GLY A 107 -18.22 2.99 10.79
C GLY A 107 -16.88 2.35 11.15
N VAL A 108 -16.87 1.06 11.49
CA VAL A 108 -15.63 0.31 11.75
C VAL A 108 -14.78 0.18 10.49
N ILE A 109 -15.38 -0.21 9.37
CA ILE A 109 -14.69 -0.36 8.07
C ILE A 109 -14.07 0.98 7.64
N LEU A 110 -14.86 2.05 7.64
CA LEU A 110 -14.39 3.38 7.24
C LEU A 110 -13.37 3.93 8.22
N GLY A 111 -13.64 3.84 9.52
CA GLY A 111 -12.76 4.33 10.58
C GLY A 111 -11.38 3.71 10.49
N ALA A 112 -11.30 2.39 10.31
CA ALA A 112 -10.01 1.71 10.20
C ALA A 112 -9.29 1.98 8.85
N PHE A 113 -10.03 2.06 7.74
CA PHE A 113 -9.46 2.48 6.45
C PHE A 113 -8.86 3.90 6.55
N PHE A 114 -9.60 4.86 7.07
CA PHE A 114 -9.13 6.24 7.20
C PHE A 114 -8.04 6.37 8.26
N PHE A 115 -8.11 5.63 9.36
CA PHE A 115 -7.05 5.64 10.38
C PHE A 115 -5.70 5.18 9.82
N THR A 116 -5.72 4.20 8.92
CA THR A 116 -4.48 3.69 8.27
C THR A 116 -4.01 4.56 7.10
N TYR A 117 -4.92 5.26 6.41
CA TYR A 117 -4.58 6.03 5.21
C TYR A 117 -4.38 7.54 5.44
N VAL A 118 -5.26 8.20 6.21
CA VAL A 118 -5.25 9.66 6.41
C VAL A 118 -3.93 10.19 6.98
N PRO A 119 -3.24 9.52 7.92
CA PRO A 119 -1.95 10.01 8.41
C PRO A 119 -0.94 10.24 7.29
N TRP A 120 -0.97 9.45 6.22
CA TRP A 120 -0.10 9.63 5.06
C TRP A 120 -0.50 10.84 4.22
N LEU A 121 -1.79 11.16 4.12
CA LEU A 121 -2.29 12.34 3.39
C LEU A 121 -1.96 13.66 4.08
N VAL A 122 -1.87 13.66 5.41
CA VAL A 122 -1.59 14.86 6.22
C VAL A 122 -0.09 15.14 6.32
N GLN A 123 0.77 14.14 6.05
CA GLN A 123 2.21 14.35 6.00
C GLN A 123 2.60 15.32 4.88
N PRO A 124 3.71 16.07 5.04
CA PRO A 124 4.19 16.97 4.01
C PRO A 124 4.32 16.26 2.66
N THR A 125 3.79 16.88 1.60
CA THR A 125 3.75 16.33 0.23
C THR A 125 5.12 16.04 -0.38
N GLY A 126 6.21 16.48 0.26
CA GLY A 126 7.60 16.23 -0.12
C GLY A 126 8.37 15.28 0.80
N ARG A 127 7.71 14.55 1.71
CA ARG A 127 8.39 13.56 2.56
C ARG A 127 9.11 12.54 1.67
N ALA A 128 10.39 12.32 1.93
CA ALA A 128 11.19 11.37 1.18
C ALA A 128 10.88 9.93 1.61
N ALA A 129 11.18 8.96 0.73
CA ALA A 129 11.04 7.53 1.01
C ALA A 129 9.63 7.09 1.46
N VAL A 130 8.59 7.60 0.79
CA VAL A 130 7.20 7.16 0.99
C VAL A 130 6.74 6.32 -0.20
N PHE A 131 6.10 5.19 0.07
CA PHE A 131 5.85 4.13 -0.91
C PHE A 131 4.43 3.58 -0.83
N LEU A 132 3.95 3.01 -1.94
CA LEU A 132 2.62 2.41 -2.07
C LEU A 132 2.30 1.36 -0.99
N PHE A 133 3.29 0.55 -0.58
CA PHE A 133 3.07 -0.52 0.39
C PHE A 133 2.67 -0.02 1.78
N TYR A 134 2.82 1.29 2.07
CA TYR A 134 2.27 1.87 3.31
C TYR A 134 0.73 1.87 3.36
N LEU A 135 0.06 1.69 2.21
CA LEU A 135 -1.39 1.48 2.16
C LEU A 135 -1.80 0.03 2.44
N LEU A 136 -0.84 -0.91 2.55
CA LEU A 136 -1.13 -2.33 2.81
C LEU A 136 -2.00 -2.58 4.06
N PRO A 137 -1.81 -1.88 5.20
CA PRO A 137 -2.69 -2.05 6.37
C PRO A 137 -4.16 -1.67 6.12
N ALA A 138 -4.46 -0.88 5.09
CA ALA A 138 -5.83 -0.53 4.71
C ALA A 138 -6.54 -1.62 3.89
N VAL A 139 -5.78 -2.51 3.25
CA VAL A 139 -6.29 -3.54 2.32
C VAL A 139 -7.33 -4.48 2.96
N PRO A 140 -7.17 -4.97 4.20
CA PRO A 140 -8.21 -5.77 4.84
C PRO A 140 -9.56 -5.04 4.91
N PHE A 141 -9.56 -3.73 5.17
CA PHE A 141 -10.79 -2.92 5.26
C PHE A 141 -11.39 -2.63 3.89
N MET A 142 -10.56 -2.52 2.86
CA MET A 142 -11.01 -2.48 1.47
C MET A 142 -11.72 -3.79 1.06
N CYS A 143 -11.16 -4.94 1.44
CA CYS A 143 -11.80 -6.25 1.25
C CYS A 143 -13.10 -6.38 2.06
N LEU A 144 -13.14 -5.88 3.30
CA LEU A 144 -14.35 -5.85 4.11
C LEU A 144 -15.44 -4.95 3.50
N ALA A 145 -15.07 -3.84 2.85
CA ALA A 145 -16.03 -3.00 2.13
C ALA A 145 -16.67 -3.77 0.96
N LEU A 146 -15.88 -4.53 0.19
CA LEU A 146 -16.39 -5.42 -0.86
C LEU A 146 -17.32 -6.51 -0.30
N ALA A 147 -16.89 -7.16 0.79
CA ALA A 147 -17.71 -8.18 1.47
C ALA A 147 -19.02 -7.59 2.00
N TYR A 148 -18.97 -6.39 2.57
CA TYR A 148 -20.17 -5.66 3.01
C TYR A 148 -21.13 -5.45 1.84
N VAL A 149 -20.64 -4.97 0.69
CA VAL A 149 -21.48 -4.82 -0.52
C VAL A 149 -22.09 -6.15 -0.95
N ALA A 150 -21.30 -7.22 -1.00
CA ALA A 150 -21.77 -8.56 -1.38
C ALA A 150 -22.90 -9.06 -0.45
N VAL A 151 -22.78 -8.85 0.86
CA VAL A 151 -23.85 -9.21 1.82
C VAL A 151 -25.09 -8.32 1.63
N ARG A 152 -24.91 -7.04 1.30
CA ARG A 152 -26.02 -6.09 1.15
C ARG A 152 -26.84 -6.28 -0.12
N ILE A 153 -26.25 -6.76 -1.21
CA ILE A 153 -26.99 -7.08 -2.44
C ILE A 153 -27.82 -8.37 -2.29
N GLY A 154 -27.54 -9.18 -1.27
CA GLY A 154 -28.36 -10.33 -0.89
C GLY A 154 -28.11 -11.58 -1.72
N ASP A 155 -29.10 -12.48 -1.72
CA ASP A 155 -28.97 -13.87 -2.16
C ASP A 155 -29.71 -14.21 -3.47
N SER A 156 -30.17 -13.20 -4.22
CA SER A 156 -30.83 -13.44 -5.50
C SER A 156 -29.89 -14.12 -6.50
N THR A 157 -30.45 -14.81 -7.50
CA THR A 157 -29.66 -15.47 -8.55
C THR A 157 -28.75 -14.47 -9.27
N GLU A 158 -29.25 -13.26 -9.52
CA GLU A 158 -28.50 -12.16 -10.15
C GLU A 158 -27.36 -11.68 -9.25
N ALA A 159 -27.60 -11.56 -7.94
CA ALA A 159 -26.57 -11.17 -6.98
C ALA A 159 -25.45 -12.22 -6.90
N ARG A 160 -25.81 -13.51 -6.81
CA ARG A 160 -24.85 -14.62 -6.80
C ARG A 160 -24.04 -14.69 -8.08
N LEU A 161 -24.68 -14.47 -9.23
CA LEU A 161 -24.01 -14.41 -10.52
C LEU A 161 -23.03 -13.24 -10.58
N ALA A 162 -23.44 -12.04 -10.13
CA ALA A 162 -22.57 -10.87 -10.10
C ALA A 162 -21.34 -11.08 -9.20
N ILE A 163 -21.53 -11.65 -8.00
CA ILE A 163 -20.43 -12.01 -7.09
C ILE A 163 -19.50 -13.05 -7.74
N GLY A 164 -20.07 -14.08 -8.37
CA GLY A 164 -19.30 -15.12 -9.07
C GLY A 164 -18.47 -14.57 -10.23
N ILE A 165 -19.06 -13.69 -11.05
CA ILE A 165 -18.35 -13.01 -12.14
C ILE A 165 -17.23 -12.13 -11.60
N PHE A 166 -17.49 -11.36 -10.54
CA PHE A 166 -16.48 -10.52 -9.91
C PHE A 166 -15.31 -11.33 -9.33
N ALA A 167 -15.60 -12.45 -8.67
CA ALA A 167 -14.57 -13.37 -8.16
C ALA A 167 -13.74 -13.98 -9.29
N ALA A 168 -14.39 -14.44 -10.37
CA ALA A 168 -13.70 -14.97 -11.55
C ALA A 168 -12.80 -13.91 -12.21
N ALA A 169 -13.30 -12.67 -12.37
CA ALA A 169 -12.53 -11.55 -12.90
C ALA A 169 -11.32 -11.21 -12.01
N THR A 170 -11.48 -11.28 -10.69
CA THR A 170 -10.39 -11.07 -9.73
C THR A 170 -9.29 -12.12 -9.88
N ILE A 171 -9.67 -13.40 -10.00
CA ILE A 171 -8.72 -14.50 -10.23
C ILE A 171 -8.03 -14.33 -11.58
N ALA A 172 -8.77 -14.00 -12.64
CA ALA A 172 -8.22 -13.75 -13.97
C ALA A 172 -7.21 -12.59 -13.97
N SER A 173 -7.52 -11.50 -13.27
CA SER A 173 -6.60 -10.38 -13.06
C SER A 173 -5.32 -10.83 -12.35
N PHE A 174 -5.43 -11.62 -11.28
CA PHE A 174 -4.25 -12.16 -10.59
C PHE A 174 -3.39 -13.01 -11.53
N VAL A 175 -4.00 -13.92 -12.31
CA VAL A 175 -3.28 -14.76 -13.28
C VAL A 175 -2.61 -13.89 -14.36
N TYR A 176 -3.28 -12.83 -14.82
CA TYR A 176 -2.72 -11.89 -15.79
C TYR A 176 -1.42 -11.26 -15.28
N PHE A 177 -1.42 -10.74 -14.04
CA PHE A 177 -0.27 -10.07 -13.45
C PHE A 177 0.73 -10.99 -12.73
N MET A 178 0.41 -12.27 -12.55
CA MET A 178 1.25 -13.27 -11.87
C MET A 178 2.72 -13.26 -12.29
N PRO A 179 3.09 -13.08 -13.58
CA PRO A 179 4.49 -13.05 -13.96
C PRO A 179 5.32 -11.96 -13.27
N LEU A 180 4.72 -10.78 -13.05
CA LEU A 180 5.35 -9.63 -12.38
C LEU A 180 5.47 -9.82 -10.86
N ALA A 181 4.66 -10.70 -10.27
CA ALA A 181 4.70 -10.98 -8.84
C ALA A 181 5.69 -12.10 -8.48
N LEU A 182 5.94 -13.03 -9.41
CA LEU A 182 6.62 -14.30 -9.15
C LEU A 182 7.97 -14.46 -9.87
N ASN A 183 8.59 -13.38 -10.35
CA ASN A 183 9.88 -13.43 -11.04
C ASN A 183 9.90 -14.43 -12.22
N ARG A 184 8.80 -14.49 -12.97
CA ARG A 184 8.70 -15.36 -14.15
C ARG A 184 9.29 -14.64 -15.36
N PRO A 185 10.12 -15.32 -16.17
CA PRO A 185 10.65 -14.72 -17.39
C PRO A 185 9.52 -14.54 -18.41
N ILE A 186 9.40 -13.33 -18.95
CA ILE A 186 8.44 -12.96 -19.99
C ILE A 186 9.13 -12.12 -21.07
N SER A 187 8.52 -12.03 -22.26
CA SER A 187 9.02 -11.13 -23.30
C SER A 187 8.77 -9.66 -22.94
N GLU A 188 9.50 -8.74 -23.57
CA GLU A 188 9.29 -7.30 -23.39
C GLU A 188 7.84 -6.90 -23.70
N ASP A 189 7.25 -7.40 -24.79
CA ASP A 189 5.86 -7.07 -25.15
C ASP A 189 4.86 -7.55 -24.09
N GLN A 190 5.07 -8.74 -23.53
CA GLN A 190 4.25 -9.26 -22.45
C GLN A 190 4.41 -8.43 -21.18
N TRP A 191 5.62 -7.97 -20.90
CA TRP A 191 5.89 -7.10 -19.77
C TRP A 191 5.17 -5.75 -19.98
N ARG A 192 5.36 -5.10 -21.13
CA ARG A 192 4.72 -3.81 -21.49
C ARG A 192 3.21 -3.87 -21.43
N SER A 193 2.57 -4.96 -21.88
CA SER A 193 1.11 -5.09 -21.83
C SER A 193 0.54 -5.01 -20.40
N ARG A 194 1.36 -5.30 -19.39
CA ARG A 194 0.98 -5.28 -17.96
C ARG A 194 1.31 -3.95 -17.29
N ILE A 195 1.96 -3.03 -18.00
CA ILE A 195 2.25 -1.68 -17.52
C ILE A 195 1.16 -0.75 -18.03
N TRP A 196 0.27 -0.33 -17.13
CA TRP A 196 -0.93 0.42 -17.53
C TRP A 196 -0.76 1.93 -17.46
N PHE A 197 0.16 2.40 -16.61
CA PHE A 197 0.49 3.81 -16.51
C PHE A 197 1.94 3.97 -16.95
N GLU A 198 2.18 4.86 -17.91
CA GLU A 198 3.52 5.12 -18.45
C GLU A 198 3.94 6.60 -18.27
N ASN A 199 2.97 7.50 -18.15
CA ASN A 199 3.18 8.94 -18.03
C ASN A 199 3.11 9.42 -16.57
N CYS A 200 4.26 9.45 -15.89
CA CYS A 200 4.39 10.02 -14.54
C CYS A 200 5.47 11.09 -14.49
N THR A 201 5.14 12.17 -13.78
CA THR A 201 6.10 13.21 -13.41
C THR A 201 7.15 12.63 -12.48
N LYS A 202 8.43 12.88 -12.80
CA LYS A 202 9.58 12.46 -11.99
C LYS A 202 9.65 13.29 -10.70
N PRO A 203 10.04 12.72 -9.55
CA PRO A 203 10.53 13.49 -8.41
C PRO A 203 11.68 14.38 -8.86
N GLU A 204 11.65 15.64 -8.43
CA GLU A 204 12.75 16.57 -8.67
C GLU A 204 14.07 15.99 -8.12
N GLY A 205 15.14 16.06 -8.93
CA GLY A 205 16.47 15.56 -8.56
C GLY A 205 16.80 14.11 -8.96
N TYR A 206 15.89 13.38 -9.61
CA TYR A 206 16.16 12.03 -10.14
C TYR A 206 16.43 12.06 -11.66
N GLU A 207 17.70 12.23 -12.05
CA GLU A 207 18.14 12.14 -13.46
C GLU A 207 18.45 10.68 -13.84
N GLY A 208 17.93 10.21 -14.98
CA GLY A 208 18.33 8.91 -15.57
C GLY A 208 17.23 7.89 -15.89
N SER A 209 15.98 8.06 -15.45
CA SER A 209 14.95 7.05 -15.70
C SER A 209 14.29 7.15 -17.10
N PRO A 210 14.05 6.02 -17.79
CA PRO A 210 13.43 5.98 -19.12
C PRO A 210 11.98 6.49 -19.13
N ASN A 211 11.45 6.85 -20.31
CA ASN A 211 10.03 7.15 -20.50
C ASN A 211 9.20 5.88 -20.17
N GLY A 212 8.13 5.99 -19.37
CA GLY A 212 7.37 4.83 -18.86
C GLY A 212 7.48 4.58 -17.35
N TRP A 213 8.24 5.42 -16.63
CA TRP A 213 8.64 5.26 -15.23
C TRP A 213 7.52 5.36 -14.17
N CYS A 214 6.24 5.16 -14.49
CA CYS A 214 5.22 5.05 -13.43
C CYS A 214 5.26 3.68 -12.76
N TRP A 215 5.40 2.61 -13.56
CA TRP A 215 5.46 1.23 -13.10
C TRP A 215 6.85 0.63 -13.36
N ILE A 216 7.85 1.51 -13.48
CA ILE A 216 9.30 1.26 -13.52
C ILE A 216 9.97 2.33 -12.64
#